data_AF-A0A7V0JDU5-F1
#
_entry.id   AF-A0A7V0JDU5-F1
#
_cell.length_a   1.000
_cell.length_b   1.000
_cell.length_c   1.000
_cell.angle_alpha   90.00
_cell.angle_beta   90.00
_cell.angle_gamma   90.00
#
_symmetry.space_group_name_H-M   'P 1'
#
loop_
_entity.id
_entity.type
_entity.pdbx_description
1 polymer ?
#
loop_
_entity_poly.entity_id
_entity_poly.type
_entity_poly.pdbx_seq_one_letter_code
_entity_poly.pdbx_strand_id
1 'polypeptide(L)'
;MAGAFTHFMICQKALKGASPHVKRLVRGASSNLYIGAVSSDIPYLAIPQEKTSSFSCADYMHYYKTNGIPQAAVSSIRDSYGETSKIDKSKFAWTLGYISHVIIDAVIHPIVEAVVGPYQHNKSEHMLCEMVQDAFVFKEITGREIDGSFIESNMSDIDPGVLVFWRDLFFETYFPGIFRVLERNRRRTSPRPQQTIRDIRGRRFRVDYLRNSIRPARCHRRFKMYH
;
A
#
# COMPACT_ATOMS: atom_id res chain seq x y z
N MET A 1 -1.44 -17.92 4.26
CA MET A 1 -1.37 -16.45 4.31
C MET A 1 -1.67 -16.09 5.74
N ALA A 2 -0.70 -15.47 6.41
CA ALA A 2 -0.75 -15.28 7.84
C ALA A 2 -2.03 -14.54 8.27
N GLY A 3 -2.51 -14.88 9.46
CA GLY A 3 -3.74 -14.32 9.96
C GLY A 3 -3.60 -12.82 10.21
N ALA A 4 -4.56 -12.04 9.69
CA ALA A 4 -4.53 -10.59 9.72
C ALA A 4 -4.39 -10.03 11.15
N PHE A 5 -4.99 -10.71 12.15
CA PHE A 5 -4.95 -10.23 13.53
C PHE A 5 -3.57 -10.39 14.15
N THR A 6 -2.82 -11.44 13.84
CA THR A 6 -1.44 -11.62 14.28
C THR A 6 -0.58 -10.45 13.82
N HIS A 7 -0.74 -10.01 12.57
CA HIS A 7 -0.06 -8.82 12.05
C HIS A 7 -0.45 -7.55 12.80
N PHE A 8 -1.74 -7.31 13.04
CA PHE A 8 -2.20 -6.14 13.79
C PHE A 8 -1.63 -6.13 15.22
N MET A 9 -1.65 -7.28 15.87
CA MET A 9 -1.25 -7.47 17.26
C MET A 9 0.25 -7.27 17.46
N ILE A 10 1.07 -7.84 16.58
CA ILE A 10 2.52 -7.64 16.63
C ILE A 10 2.87 -6.18 16.31
N CYS A 11 2.22 -5.56 15.31
CA CYS A 11 2.40 -4.12 15.03
C CYS A 11 2.08 -3.26 16.26
N GLN A 12 0.96 -3.54 16.93
CA GLN A 12 0.55 -2.80 18.11
C GLN A 12 1.55 -2.97 19.26
N LYS A 13 2.05 -4.20 19.47
CA LYS A 13 3.06 -4.48 20.51
C LYS A 13 4.40 -3.82 20.20
N ALA A 14 4.84 -3.84 18.94
CA ALA A 14 6.02 -3.12 18.49
C ALA A 14 5.88 -1.59 18.70
N LEU A 15 4.72 -1.01 18.37
CA LEU A 15 4.46 0.41 18.58
C LEU A 15 4.47 0.79 20.07
N LYS A 16 3.97 -0.08 20.97
CA LYS A 16 4.05 0.12 22.43
C LYS A 16 5.51 0.19 22.91
N GLY A 17 6.40 -0.61 22.33
CA GLY A 17 7.85 -0.60 22.62
C GLY A 17 8.65 0.49 21.90
N ALA A 18 8.08 1.16 20.89
CA ALA A 18 8.80 2.11 20.06
C ALA A 18 9.21 3.40 20.80
N SER A 19 10.19 4.11 20.22
CA SER A 19 10.65 5.40 20.75
C SER A 19 9.53 6.45 20.77
N PRO A 20 9.59 7.45 21.67
CA PRO A 20 8.61 8.54 21.72
C PRO A 20 8.46 9.29 20.39
N HIS A 21 9.53 9.36 19.59
CA HIS A 21 9.50 10.01 18.28
C HIS A 21 8.63 9.22 17.29
N VAL A 22 8.82 7.91 17.18
CA VAL A 22 8.00 7.03 16.32
C VAL A 22 6.54 7.07 16.75
N LYS A 23 6.27 6.94 18.07
CA LYS A 23 4.91 7.04 18.61
C LYS A 23 4.21 8.35 18.22
N ARG A 24 4.93 9.47 18.23
CA ARG A 24 4.39 10.79 17.84
C ARG A 24 4.08 10.90 16.35
N LEU A 25 4.88 10.26 15.50
CA LEU A 25 4.66 10.23 14.05
C LEU A 25 3.48 9.35 13.66
N VAL A 26 3.23 8.26 14.40
CA VAL A 26 2.10 7.36 14.15
C VAL A 26 0.81 7.82 14.86
N ARG A 27 0.90 8.67 15.89
CA ARG A 27 -0.26 9.16 16.63
C ARG A 27 -1.27 9.84 15.69
N GLY A 28 -2.51 9.33 15.71
CA GLY A 28 -3.61 9.79 14.85
C GLY A 28 -3.60 9.17 13.45
N ALA A 29 -2.71 8.22 13.16
CA ALA A 29 -2.62 7.51 11.89
C ALA A 29 -2.57 5.97 12.08
N SER A 30 -3.08 5.47 13.21
CA SER A 30 -3.04 4.05 13.56
C SER A 30 -3.80 3.17 12.58
N SER A 31 -4.91 3.64 11.99
CA SER A 31 -5.62 2.92 10.91
C SER A 31 -4.70 2.62 9.73
N ASN A 32 -3.84 3.58 9.37
CA ASN A 32 -2.87 3.43 8.29
C ASN A 32 -1.75 2.43 8.66
N LEU A 33 -1.37 2.35 9.93
CA LEU A 33 -0.45 1.30 10.40
C LEU A 33 -1.06 -0.10 10.20
N TYR A 34 -2.31 -0.31 10.62
CA TYR A 34 -2.97 -1.61 10.49
C TYR A 34 -3.21 -1.99 9.03
N ILE A 35 -3.72 -1.07 8.19
CA ILE A 35 -3.89 -1.40 6.77
C ILE A 35 -2.56 -1.71 6.09
N GLY A 36 -1.47 -1.04 6.48
CA GLY A 36 -0.11 -1.38 6.02
C GLY A 36 0.30 -2.81 6.37
N ALA A 37 -0.03 -3.26 7.58
CA ALA A 37 0.32 -4.58 8.09
C ALA A 37 -0.38 -5.76 7.39
N VAL A 38 -1.39 -5.50 6.56
CA VAL A 38 -2.12 -6.52 5.80
C VAL A 38 -2.26 -6.17 4.32
N SER A 39 -1.60 -5.11 3.85
CA SER A 39 -1.80 -4.63 2.47
C SER A 39 -1.38 -5.67 1.42
N SER A 40 -0.27 -6.37 1.66
CA SER A 40 0.22 -7.45 0.80
C SER A 40 -0.76 -8.62 0.65
N ASP A 41 -1.58 -8.84 1.67
CA ASP A 41 -2.54 -9.93 1.80
C ASP A 41 -3.91 -9.64 1.18
N ILE A 42 -4.34 -8.37 1.21
CA ILE A 42 -5.64 -7.93 0.69
C ILE A 42 -5.96 -8.47 -0.72
N PRO A 43 -5.03 -8.49 -1.71
CA PRO A 43 -5.37 -8.98 -3.04
C PRO A 43 -5.80 -10.45 -3.08
N TYR A 44 -5.34 -11.30 -2.15
CA TYR A 44 -5.83 -12.67 -2.03
C TYR A 44 -7.26 -12.74 -1.47
N LEU A 45 -7.70 -11.75 -0.70
CA LEU A 45 -9.06 -11.65 -0.14
C LEU A 45 -10.05 -10.97 -1.08
N ALA A 46 -9.58 -10.02 -1.89
CA ALA A 46 -10.42 -9.13 -2.70
C ALA A 46 -10.77 -9.70 -4.08
N ILE A 47 -9.97 -10.63 -4.61
CA ILE A 47 -10.17 -11.19 -5.95
C ILE A 47 -10.47 -12.68 -5.78
N PRO A 48 -11.70 -13.16 -6.08
CA PRO A 48 -11.96 -14.58 -6.18
C PRO A 48 -10.95 -15.17 -7.15
N GLN A 49 -10.18 -16.18 -6.70
CA GLN A 49 -9.30 -16.94 -7.59
C GLN A 49 -10.17 -17.76 -8.56
N GLU A 50 -10.78 -17.09 -9.54
CA GLU A 50 -11.19 -17.77 -10.76
C GLU A 50 -9.93 -18.35 -11.40
N LYS A 51 -10.10 -19.47 -12.12
CA LYS A 51 -9.06 -20.34 -12.67
C LYS A 51 -8.19 -19.69 -13.77
N THR A 52 -7.90 -18.41 -13.69
CA THR A 52 -6.92 -17.75 -14.54
C THR A 52 -5.54 -17.93 -13.91
N SER A 53 -4.63 -18.53 -14.68
CA SER A 53 -3.23 -18.80 -14.38
C SER A 53 -2.36 -17.55 -14.17
N SER A 54 -2.95 -16.41 -13.80
CA SER A 54 -2.26 -15.15 -13.61
C SER A 54 -1.77 -15.01 -12.17
N PHE A 55 -0.46 -14.75 -12.02
CA PHE A 55 0.16 -14.28 -10.79
C PHE A 55 -0.65 -13.12 -10.19
N SER A 56 -1.08 -13.26 -8.94
CA SER A 56 -1.77 -12.18 -8.24
C SER A 56 -0.79 -11.08 -7.84
N CYS A 57 -1.28 -9.85 -7.61
CA CYS A 57 -0.45 -8.79 -7.04
C CYS A 57 0.14 -9.21 -5.69
N ALA A 58 -0.56 -10.06 -4.92
CA ALA A 58 -0.05 -10.59 -3.67
C ALA A 58 1.13 -11.53 -3.89
N ASP A 59 1.12 -12.37 -4.92
CA ASP A 59 2.27 -13.23 -5.23
C ASP A 59 3.53 -12.41 -5.55
N TYR A 60 3.40 -11.28 -6.26
CA TYR A 60 4.52 -10.36 -6.46
C TYR A 60 5.06 -9.82 -5.13
N MET A 61 4.18 -9.40 -4.22
CA MET A 61 4.57 -8.81 -2.94
C MET A 61 5.22 -9.82 -1.98
N HIS A 62 4.81 -11.08 -2.02
CA HIS A 62 5.32 -12.13 -1.13
C HIS A 62 6.52 -12.90 -1.67
N TYR A 63 6.65 -13.07 -2.99
CA TYR A 63 7.68 -13.94 -3.57
C TYR A 63 8.71 -13.21 -4.41
N TYR A 64 8.41 -12.02 -4.92
CA TYR A 64 9.32 -11.30 -5.81
C TYR A 64 9.76 -9.98 -5.19
N LYS A 65 11.08 -9.77 -5.06
CA LYS A 65 11.67 -8.52 -4.54
C LYS A 65 10.90 -7.99 -3.32
N THR A 66 10.71 -8.84 -2.31
CA THR A 66 9.88 -8.58 -1.12
C THR A 66 10.26 -7.31 -0.36
N ASN A 67 11.54 -6.95 -0.38
CA ASN A 67 12.05 -5.70 0.19
C ASN A 67 11.83 -4.46 -0.69
N GLY A 68 11.32 -4.62 -1.91
CA GLY A 68 11.19 -3.56 -2.91
C GLY A 68 10.20 -2.47 -2.51
N ILE A 69 9.00 -2.84 -2.07
CA ILE A 69 8.00 -1.88 -1.58
C ILE A 69 8.52 -1.12 -0.35
N PRO A 70 9.07 -1.76 0.69
CA PRO A 70 9.71 -1.05 1.81
C PRO A 70 10.76 -0.03 1.39
N GLN A 71 11.66 -0.40 0.47
CA GLN A 71 12.73 0.48 -0.01
C GLN A 71 12.17 1.68 -0.80
N ALA A 72 11.20 1.44 -1.67
CA ALA A 72 10.54 2.49 -2.43
C ALA A 72 9.76 3.45 -1.49
N ALA A 73 9.09 2.90 -0.47
CA ALA A 73 8.33 3.68 0.50
C ALA A 73 9.23 4.62 1.31
N VAL A 74 10.34 4.11 1.85
CA VAL A 74 11.31 4.92 2.59
C VAL A 74 11.93 5.99 1.71
N SER A 75 12.28 5.65 0.46
CA SER A 75 12.83 6.62 -0.50
C SER A 75 11.82 7.73 -0.81
N SER A 76 10.58 7.38 -1.13
CA SER A 76 9.51 8.33 -1.43
C SER A 76 9.20 9.27 -0.26
N ILE A 77 9.17 8.75 0.98
CA ILE A 77 8.96 9.57 2.18
C ILE A 77 10.14 10.51 2.42
N ARG A 78 11.38 10.01 2.27
CA ARG A 78 12.60 10.83 2.43
C ARG A 78 12.61 11.98 1.41
N ASP A 79 12.31 11.68 0.15
CA ASP A 79 12.35 12.67 -0.92
C ASP A 79 11.25 13.73 -0.71
N SER A 80 10.03 13.30 -0.34
CA SER A 80 8.94 14.21 0.03
C SER A 80 9.28 15.09 1.25
N TYR A 81 9.99 14.53 2.24
CA TYR A 81 10.47 15.28 3.40
C TYR A 81 11.53 16.32 3.01
N GLY A 82 12.45 15.98 2.10
CA GLY A 82 13.43 16.93 1.57
C GLY A 82 12.78 18.13 0.88
N GLU A 83 11.66 17.93 0.20
CA GLU A 83 10.92 19.00 -0.49
C GLU A 83 10.05 19.85 0.44
N THR A 84 9.37 19.21 1.41
CA THR A 84 8.31 19.87 2.21
C THR A 84 8.73 20.18 3.65
N SER A 85 9.86 19.63 4.12
CA SER A 85 10.26 19.61 5.53
C SER A 85 9.19 19.04 6.48
N LYS A 86 8.25 18.24 5.96
CA LYS A 86 7.16 17.61 6.72
C LYS A 86 7.05 16.13 6.35
N ILE A 87 6.86 15.29 7.37
CA ILE A 87 6.58 13.87 7.17
C ILE A 87 5.07 13.68 7.05
N ASP A 88 4.64 13.04 5.98
CA ASP A 88 3.29 12.52 5.83
C ASP A 88 3.08 11.35 6.80
N LYS A 89 2.33 11.60 7.87
CA LYS A 89 2.13 10.64 8.96
C LYS A 89 1.38 9.39 8.52
N SER A 90 0.42 9.53 7.61
CA SER A 90 -0.38 8.41 7.10
C SER A 90 0.49 7.44 6.32
N LYS A 91 1.29 7.96 5.37
CA LYS A 91 2.23 7.14 4.58
C LYS A 91 3.34 6.55 5.44
N PHE A 92 3.83 7.32 6.41
CA PHE A 92 4.84 6.82 7.35
C PHE A 92 4.29 5.68 8.21
N ALA A 93 3.11 5.83 8.79
CA ALA A 93 2.45 4.78 9.57
C ALA A 93 2.20 3.52 8.72
N TRP A 94 1.68 3.70 7.50
CA TRP A 94 1.50 2.59 6.55
C TRP A 94 2.80 1.86 6.24
N THR A 95 3.89 2.60 5.99
CA THR A 95 5.20 2.02 5.71
C THR A 95 5.71 1.17 6.87
N LEU A 96 5.52 1.62 8.12
CA LEU A 96 5.88 0.83 9.29
C LEU A 96 5.04 -0.44 9.41
N GLY A 97 3.75 -0.38 9.09
CA GLY A 97 2.87 -1.54 9.06
C GLY A 97 3.33 -2.56 8.04
N TYR A 98 3.60 -2.11 6.81
CA TYR A 98 4.05 -2.97 5.72
C TYR A 98 5.42 -3.62 6.02
N ILE A 99 6.36 -2.86 6.58
CA ILE A 99 7.65 -3.42 7.03
C ILE A 99 7.43 -4.48 8.11
N SER A 100 6.55 -4.21 9.06
CA SER A 100 6.22 -5.19 10.10
C SER A 100 5.65 -6.47 9.50
N HIS A 101 4.77 -6.37 8.50
CA HIS A 101 4.24 -7.54 7.79
C HIS A 101 5.37 -8.41 7.22
N VAL A 102 6.26 -7.82 6.42
CA VAL A 102 7.38 -8.56 5.79
C VAL A 102 8.27 -9.24 6.83
N ILE A 103 8.54 -8.57 7.95
CA ILE A 103 9.34 -9.14 9.05
C ILE A 103 8.61 -10.29 9.72
N ILE A 104 7.30 -10.14 9.98
CA ILE A 104 6.49 -11.15 10.64
C ILE A 104 6.42 -12.41 9.77
N ASP A 105 6.15 -12.28 8.48
CA ASP A 105 6.07 -13.41 7.54
C ASP A 105 7.39 -14.19 7.47
N ALA A 106 8.51 -13.47 7.46
CA ALA A 106 9.84 -14.09 7.46
C ALA A 106 10.12 -14.92 8.72
N VAL A 107 9.40 -14.67 9.82
CA VAL A 107 9.51 -15.40 11.08
C VAL A 107 8.44 -16.48 11.21
N ILE A 108 7.19 -16.18 10.85
CA ILE A 108 6.04 -17.07 11.05
C ILE A 108 6.02 -18.20 10.03
N HIS A 109 6.31 -17.94 8.74
CA HIS A 109 6.20 -18.99 7.72
C HIS A 109 7.11 -20.19 7.97
N PRO A 110 8.38 -20.04 8.40
CA PRO A 110 9.20 -21.20 8.80
C PRO A 110 8.61 -22.00 9.96
N ILE A 111 7.94 -21.33 10.91
CA ILE A 111 7.29 -22.00 12.05
C ILE A 111 6.05 -22.76 11.56
N VAL A 112 5.21 -22.13 10.74
CA VAL A 112 4.04 -22.80 10.13
C VAL A 112 4.49 -24.01 9.32
N GLU A 113 5.50 -23.84 8.46
CA GLU A 113 6.04 -24.94 7.65
C GLU A 113 6.62 -26.08 8.50
N ALA A 114 7.24 -25.77 9.66
CA ALA A 114 7.70 -26.79 10.59
C ALA A 114 6.55 -27.56 11.28
N VAL A 115 5.38 -26.91 11.46
CA VAL A 115 4.21 -27.54 12.10
C VAL A 115 3.38 -28.36 11.12
N VAL A 116 3.15 -27.85 9.91
CA VAL A 116 2.20 -28.45 8.94
C VAL A 116 2.83 -28.90 7.61
N GLY A 117 4.14 -28.71 7.42
CA GLY A 117 4.87 -29.07 6.19
C GLY A 117 4.84 -27.98 5.10
N PRO A 118 5.42 -28.21 3.92
CA PRO A 118 5.56 -27.20 2.86
C PRO A 118 4.22 -26.68 2.32
N TYR A 119 4.12 -25.36 2.07
CA TYR A 119 2.86 -24.69 1.67
C TYR A 119 2.22 -25.29 0.41
N GLN A 120 3.02 -25.66 -0.60
CA GLN A 120 2.51 -26.16 -1.89
C GLN A 120 1.65 -27.42 -1.74
N HIS A 121 1.88 -28.20 -0.69
CA HIS A 121 1.19 -29.46 -0.42
C HIS A 121 0.18 -29.36 0.73
N ASN A 122 0.22 -28.31 1.55
CA ASN A 122 -0.50 -28.22 2.83
C ASN A 122 -1.25 -26.88 2.99
N LYS A 123 -1.80 -26.32 1.90
CA LYS A 123 -2.38 -24.96 1.91
C LYS A 123 -3.51 -24.79 2.94
N SER A 124 -4.36 -25.79 3.09
CA SER A 124 -5.50 -25.73 4.02
C SER A 124 -5.03 -25.79 5.47
N GLU A 125 -4.03 -26.60 5.75
CA GLU A 125 -3.41 -26.75 7.06
C GLU A 125 -2.61 -25.51 7.44
N HIS A 126 -1.94 -24.86 6.48
CA HIS A 126 -1.31 -23.55 6.67
C HIS A 126 -2.34 -22.52 7.11
N MET A 127 -3.43 -22.39 6.35
CA MET A 127 -4.51 -21.45 6.68
C MET A 127 -5.10 -21.72 8.07
N LEU A 128 -5.35 -22.98 8.41
CA LEU A 128 -5.83 -23.34 9.75
C LEU A 128 -4.81 -22.97 10.84
N CYS A 129 -3.54 -23.28 10.64
CA CYS A 129 -2.47 -22.94 11.59
C CYS A 129 -2.39 -21.43 11.82
N GLU A 130 -2.42 -20.64 10.74
CA GLU A 130 -2.39 -19.17 10.77
C GLU A 130 -3.64 -18.58 11.46
N MET A 131 -4.83 -19.15 11.24
CA MET A 131 -6.06 -18.74 11.94
C MET A 131 -6.03 -19.07 13.44
N VAL A 132 -5.44 -20.19 13.82
CA VAL A 132 -5.24 -20.54 15.24
C VAL A 132 -4.27 -19.54 15.90
N GLN A 133 -3.20 -19.15 15.20
CA GLN A 133 -2.28 -18.13 15.67
C GLN A 133 -2.98 -16.79 15.86
N ASP A 134 -3.88 -16.39 14.96
CA ASP A 134 -4.70 -15.18 15.12
C ASP A 134 -5.47 -15.18 16.42
N ALA A 135 -6.28 -16.22 16.66
CA ALA A 135 -7.09 -16.33 17.86
C ALA A 135 -6.21 -16.32 19.13
N PHE A 136 -5.12 -17.07 19.11
CA PHE A 136 -4.21 -17.17 20.25
C PHE A 136 -3.49 -15.84 20.53
N VAL A 137 -2.81 -15.26 19.55
CA VAL A 137 -2.03 -14.02 19.70
C VAL A 137 -2.94 -12.84 20.06
N PHE A 138 -4.13 -12.76 19.45
CA PHE A 138 -5.09 -11.73 19.78
C PHE A 138 -5.54 -11.81 21.23
N LYS A 139 -5.88 -13.02 21.71
CA LYS A 139 -6.26 -13.25 23.11
C LYS A 139 -5.13 -12.94 24.08
N GLU A 140 -3.91 -13.36 23.77
CA GLU A 140 -2.73 -13.09 24.60
C GLU A 140 -2.41 -11.59 24.73
N ILE A 141 -2.60 -10.81 23.67
CA ILE A 141 -2.27 -9.37 23.69
C ILE A 141 -3.41 -8.51 24.23
N THR A 142 -4.67 -8.88 23.96
CA THR A 142 -5.84 -8.04 24.29
C THR A 142 -6.64 -8.55 25.49
N GLY A 143 -6.50 -9.82 25.86
CA GLY A 143 -7.34 -10.49 26.84
C GLY A 143 -8.76 -10.79 26.34
N ARG A 144 -9.02 -10.65 25.04
CA ARG A 144 -10.36 -10.78 24.42
C ARG A 144 -10.33 -11.78 23.26
N GLU A 145 -11.48 -12.34 22.93
CA GLU A 145 -11.66 -13.11 21.68
C GLU A 145 -11.78 -12.16 20.50
N ILE A 146 -11.45 -12.65 19.29
CA ILE A 146 -11.58 -11.87 18.06
C ILE A 146 -13.07 -11.62 17.77
N ASP A 147 -13.41 -10.35 17.49
CA ASP A 147 -14.71 -9.93 17.00
C ASP A 147 -14.56 -8.82 15.94
N GLY A 148 -15.65 -8.44 15.29
CA GLY A 148 -15.66 -7.37 14.28
C GLY A 148 -15.35 -5.97 14.86
N SER A 149 -15.51 -5.78 16.17
CA SER A 149 -15.38 -4.46 16.81
C SER A 149 -13.95 -3.93 16.72
N PHE A 150 -12.94 -4.81 16.67
CA PHE A 150 -11.56 -4.39 16.50
C PHE A 150 -11.35 -3.67 15.18
N ILE A 151 -11.81 -4.27 14.07
CA ILE A 151 -11.66 -3.69 12.72
C ILE A 151 -12.45 -2.39 12.64
N GLU A 152 -13.71 -2.40 13.08
CA GLU A 152 -14.58 -1.21 13.08
C GLU A 152 -13.97 -0.03 13.86
N SER A 153 -13.36 -0.31 15.01
CA SER A 153 -12.78 0.72 15.88
C SER A 153 -11.40 1.21 15.42
N ASN A 154 -10.62 0.36 14.74
CA ASN A 154 -9.20 0.63 14.46
C ASN A 154 -8.89 0.90 12.98
N MET A 155 -9.80 0.58 12.05
CA MET A 155 -9.58 0.68 10.61
C MET A 155 -10.60 1.57 9.89
N SER A 156 -11.35 2.40 10.63
CA SER A 156 -12.39 3.28 10.08
C SER A 156 -11.85 4.56 9.42
N ASP A 157 -10.64 5.01 9.78
CA ASP A 157 -10.05 6.27 9.31
C ASP A 157 -8.77 6.03 8.50
N ILE A 158 -8.89 5.27 7.41
CA ILE A 158 -7.78 5.04 6.47
C ILE A 158 -7.69 6.23 5.51
N ASP A 159 -6.51 6.83 5.42
CA ASP A 159 -6.26 7.96 4.53
C ASP A 159 -6.29 7.47 3.05
N PRO A 160 -7.17 8.00 2.20
CA PRO A 160 -7.23 7.60 0.78
C PRO A 160 -5.90 7.82 0.03
N GLY A 161 -5.08 8.77 0.49
CA GLY A 161 -3.74 9.02 -0.04
C GLY A 161 -2.79 7.83 0.14
N VAL A 162 -3.02 6.98 1.14
CA VAL A 162 -2.25 5.75 1.36
C VAL A 162 -2.53 4.71 0.27
N LEU A 163 -3.77 4.60 -0.23
CA LEU A 163 -4.08 3.67 -1.32
C LEU A 163 -3.39 4.06 -2.62
N VAL A 164 -3.37 5.37 -2.92
CA VAL A 164 -2.64 5.93 -4.07
C VAL A 164 -1.14 5.69 -3.90
N PHE A 165 -0.61 5.92 -2.69
CA PHE A 165 0.79 5.69 -2.36
C PHE A 165 1.18 4.22 -2.57
N TRP A 166 0.45 3.28 -1.97
CA TRP A 166 0.70 1.85 -2.10
C TRP A 166 0.67 1.39 -3.57
N ARG A 167 -0.34 1.81 -4.34
CA ARG A 167 -0.41 1.52 -5.78
C ARG A 167 0.83 2.03 -6.51
N ASP A 168 1.22 3.28 -6.26
CA ASP A 168 2.39 3.89 -6.91
C ASP A 168 3.67 3.12 -6.57
N LEU A 169 3.87 2.75 -5.30
CA LEU A 169 5.00 1.91 -4.86
C LEU A 169 5.01 0.53 -5.53
N PHE A 170 3.85 -0.10 -5.67
CA PHE A 170 3.72 -1.40 -6.33
C PHE A 170 4.17 -1.31 -7.80
N PHE A 171 3.65 -0.34 -8.55
CA PHE A 171 4.05 -0.16 -9.95
C PHE A 171 5.50 0.28 -10.09
N GLU A 172 6.01 1.14 -9.22
CA GLU A 172 7.42 1.52 -9.21
C GLU A 172 8.32 0.30 -8.99
N THR A 173 7.94 -0.58 -8.06
CA THR A 173 8.73 -1.74 -7.66
C THR A 173 8.75 -2.82 -8.74
N TYR A 174 7.58 -3.17 -9.29
CA TYR A 174 7.39 -4.35 -10.13
C TYR A 174 7.24 -4.03 -11.62
N PHE A 175 6.80 -2.82 -11.95
CA PHE A 175 6.48 -2.40 -13.31
C PHE A 175 6.99 -0.97 -13.62
N PRO A 176 8.28 -0.66 -13.41
CA PRO A 176 8.80 0.71 -13.48
C PRO A 176 8.63 1.38 -14.86
N GLY A 177 8.52 0.58 -15.93
CA GLY A 177 8.17 1.08 -17.26
C GLY A 177 6.75 1.66 -17.32
N ILE A 178 5.78 0.93 -16.77
CA ILE A 178 4.37 1.37 -16.67
C ILE A 178 4.26 2.57 -15.73
N PHE A 179 4.95 2.51 -14.58
CA PHE A 179 4.95 3.59 -13.61
C PHE A 179 5.35 4.95 -14.21
N ARG A 180 6.45 4.99 -14.98
CA ARG A 180 6.90 6.22 -15.66
C ARG A 180 5.87 6.79 -16.64
N VAL A 181 5.09 5.94 -17.30
CA VAL A 181 3.99 6.38 -18.18
C VAL A 181 2.85 6.98 -17.36
N LEU A 182 2.47 6.34 -16.26
CA LEU A 182 1.43 6.83 -15.34
C LEU A 182 1.81 8.19 -14.74
N GLU A 183 3.05 8.35 -14.28
CA GLU A 183 3.54 9.62 -13.74
C GLU A 183 3.53 10.73 -14.80
N ARG A 184 4.01 10.46 -16.01
CA ARG A 184 4.02 11.43 -17.11
C ARG A 184 2.59 11.91 -17.42
N ASN A 185 1.62 10.99 -17.40
CA ASN A 185 0.21 11.34 -17.64
C ASN A 185 -0.37 12.19 -16.50
N ARG A 186 -0.05 11.87 -15.23
CA ARG A 186 -0.47 12.67 -14.07
C ARG A 186 0.06 14.09 -14.12
N ARG A 187 1.33 14.28 -14.49
CA ARG A 187 1.93 15.62 -14.66
C ARG A 187 1.28 16.43 -15.78
N ARG A 188 0.75 15.77 -16.82
CA ARG A 188 0.03 16.42 -17.93
C ARG A 188 -1.39 16.86 -17.57
N THR A 189 -2.06 16.13 -16.68
CA THR A 189 -3.45 16.40 -16.27
C THR A 189 -3.56 17.27 -15.03
N SER A 190 -2.48 17.45 -14.28
CA SER A 190 -2.41 18.35 -13.13
C SER A 190 -2.63 19.80 -13.56
N PRO A 191 -3.51 20.58 -12.90
CA PRO A 191 -3.67 21.99 -13.20
C PRO A 191 -2.32 22.69 -13.02
N ARG A 192 -1.87 23.43 -14.04
CA ARG A 192 -0.67 24.27 -13.91
C ARG A 192 -0.91 25.26 -12.76
N PRO A 193 0.08 25.51 -11.90
CA PRO A 193 -0.04 26.56 -10.90
C PRO A 193 -0.39 27.88 -11.61
N GLN A 194 -1.42 28.57 -11.09
CA GLN A 194 -1.84 29.87 -11.62
C GLN A 194 -0.63 30.82 -11.60
N GLN A 195 -0.13 31.18 -12.77
CA GLN A 195 0.90 32.21 -12.88
C GLN A 195 0.21 33.58 -12.84
N THR A 196 0.45 34.34 -11.77
CA THR A 196 0.21 35.78 -11.78
C THR A 196 1.31 36.46 -12.57
N ILE A 197 0.97 37.01 -13.73
CA ILE A 197 1.85 37.88 -14.50
C ILE A 197 1.58 39.31 -14.08
N ARG A 198 2.63 40.12 -13.90
CA ARG A 198 2.51 41.57 -13.69
C ARG A 198 2.78 42.29 -15.00
N ASP A 199 1.95 43.27 -15.36
CA ASP A 199 2.27 44.17 -16.48
C ASP A 199 3.45 45.09 -16.12
N ILE A 200 3.90 45.83 -17.13
CA ILE A 200 4.99 46.83 -17.03
C ILE A 200 4.64 47.96 -16.04
N ARG A 201 3.39 48.05 -15.58
CA ARG A 201 2.89 49.01 -14.57
C ARG A 201 2.58 48.33 -13.22
N GLY A 202 3.00 47.07 -13.03
CA GLY A 202 2.86 46.33 -11.78
C GLY A 202 1.47 45.75 -11.50
N ARG A 203 0.50 45.84 -12.41
CA ARG A 203 -0.85 45.29 -12.22
C ARG A 203 -0.83 43.78 -12.39
N ARG A 204 -1.42 43.04 -11.44
CA ARG A 204 -1.53 41.58 -11.48
C ARG A 204 -2.69 41.15 -12.37
N PHE A 205 -2.41 40.30 -13.34
CA PHE A 205 -3.41 39.64 -14.15
C PHE A 205 -3.45 38.15 -13.79
N ARG A 206 -4.67 37.60 -13.69
CA ARG A 206 -4.89 36.14 -13.65
C ARG A 206 -4.91 35.65 -15.09
N VAL A 207 -4.02 34.71 -15.42
CA VAL A 207 -4.07 34.01 -16.70
C VAL A 207 -4.84 32.72 -16.50
N ASP A 208 -6.12 32.73 -16.86
CA ASP A 208 -6.92 31.52 -16.92
C ASP A 208 -6.56 30.77 -18.19
N TYR A 209 -5.76 29.71 -18.07
CA TYR A 209 -5.57 28.76 -19.17
C TYR A 209 -6.87 27.96 -19.34
N LEU A 210 -7.77 28.47 -20.18
CA LEU A 210 -8.92 27.71 -20.66
C LEU A 210 -8.41 26.42 -21.35
N ARG A 211 -8.89 25.27 -20.87
CA ARG A 211 -8.70 23.97 -21.53
C ARG A 211 -9.19 24.09 -22.96
N ASN A 212 -8.29 23.98 -23.95
CA ASN A 212 -8.70 23.63 -25.30
C ASN A 212 -9.35 22.24 -25.25
N SER A 213 -10.68 22.23 -25.31
CA SER A 213 -11.50 21.06 -25.57
C SER A 213 -11.08 20.43 -26.89
N ILE A 214 -10.32 19.33 -26.82
CA ILE A 214 -10.03 18.48 -27.98
C ILE A 214 -11.33 17.76 -28.34
N ARG A 215 -11.95 18.16 -29.46
CA ARG A 215 -12.97 17.35 -30.15
C ARG A 215 -12.30 16.09 -30.75
N PRO A 216 -12.99 14.94 -30.83
CA PRO A 216 -12.39 13.71 -31.32
C PRO A 216 -12.15 13.79 -32.83
N ALA A 217 -10.88 13.68 -33.24
CA ALA A 217 -10.53 13.46 -34.64
C ALA A 217 -10.84 12.00 -35.00
N ARG A 218 -11.81 11.81 -35.90
CA ARG A 218 -12.03 10.56 -36.63
C ARG A 218 -10.72 10.16 -37.31
N CYS A 219 -10.18 9.00 -36.99
CA CYS A 219 -9.15 8.36 -37.81
C CYS A 219 -9.68 7.02 -38.29
N HIS A 220 -10.18 6.99 -39.53
CA HIS A 220 -10.31 5.77 -40.31
C HIS A 220 -8.90 5.25 -40.61
N ARG A 221 -8.56 4.07 -40.10
CA ARG A 221 -7.54 3.22 -40.72
C ARG A 221 -8.09 1.81 -40.86
N ARG A 222 -8.31 1.45 -42.12
CA ARG A 222 -8.51 0.08 -42.61
C ARG A 222 -7.30 -0.76 -42.18
N PHE A 223 -7.54 -1.86 -41.47
CA PHE A 223 -6.62 -2.99 -41.45
C PHE A 223 -7.14 -4.03 -42.43
N LYS A 224 -6.35 -4.31 -43.47
CA LYS A 224 -6.52 -5.49 -44.34
C LYS A 224 -5.95 -6.68 -43.58
N MET A 225 -6.76 -7.73 -43.42
CA MET A 225 -6.28 -9.07 -43.13
C MET A 225 -5.54 -9.60 -44.37
N TYR A 226 -4.40 -10.25 -44.15
CA TYR A 226 -3.88 -11.25 -45.07
C TYR A 226 -3.94 -12.60 -44.36
N HIS A 227 -4.46 -13.59 -45.10
CA HIS A 227 -4.67 -14.98 -44.73
C HIS A 227 -3.35 -15.72 -44.51
#